data_AF-A0A2K3KBE4-F1
#
_entry.id   AF-A0A2K3KBE4-F1
#
_cell.length_a   1.000
_cell.length_b   1.000
_cell.length_c   1.000
_cell.angle_alpha   90.00
_cell.angle_beta   90.00
_cell.angle_gamma   90.00
#
_symmetry.space_group_name_H-M   'P 1'
#
loop_
_entity.id
_entity.type
_entity.pdbx_description
1 polymer ?
#
loop_
_entity_poly.entity_id
_entity_poly.type
_entity_poly.pdbx_seq_one_letter_code
_entity_poly.pdbx_strand_id
1 'polypeptide(L)'
;INDPWFEVNGYNLYNTDTWKGLNPKFVLQVYRDVVATGDKKFAQAVWPSVYIAIAYMDQFDKDGDGMIENEGFPDQTYDTWSVSGVSAYSGGLWVAALQAASALAHE
;
A
#
# COMPACT_ATOMS: atom_id res chain seq x y z
N ILE A 1 -2.46 -28.46 3.01
CA ILE A 1 -3.43 -27.59 3.72
C ILE A 1 -2.55 -26.58 4.42
N ASN A 2 -2.56 -25.34 3.94
CA ASN A 2 -1.72 -24.29 4.49
C ASN A 2 -2.43 -23.67 5.69
N ASP A 3 -1.67 -23.27 6.71
CA ASP A 3 -2.24 -22.59 7.88
C ASP A 3 -2.56 -21.12 7.54
N PRO A 4 -3.83 -20.72 7.44
CA PRO A 4 -4.22 -19.44 6.84
C PRO A 4 -3.77 -18.20 7.63
N TRP A 5 -3.34 -18.34 8.89
CA TRP A 5 -2.89 -17.22 9.72
C TRP A 5 -1.38 -17.22 10.00
N PHE A 6 -0.70 -18.33 9.76
CA PHE A 6 0.74 -18.47 9.99
C PHE A 6 1.53 -18.59 8.68
N GLU A 7 0.94 -19.19 7.65
CA GLU A 7 1.51 -19.30 6.30
C GLU A 7 0.85 -18.25 5.38
N VAL A 8 1.24 -16.99 5.58
CA VAL A 8 0.79 -15.86 4.74
C VAL A 8 1.42 -15.92 3.34
N ASN A 9 0.93 -15.08 2.42
CA ASN A 9 1.38 -15.05 1.01
C ASN A 9 1.24 -16.40 0.29
N GLY A 10 0.14 -17.12 0.51
CA GLY A 10 -0.17 -18.35 -0.22
C GLY A 10 -0.39 -18.15 -1.73
N TYR A 11 -0.55 -16.91 -2.20
CA TYR A 11 -0.51 -16.56 -3.62
C TYR A 11 0.90 -16.74 -4.17
N ASN A 12 1.05 -17.53 -5.24
CA ASN A 12 2.36 -17.97 -5.74
C ASN A 12 2.56 -17.77 -7.26
N LEU A 13 1.70 -16.99 -7.92
CA LEU A 13 1.88 -16.67 -9.34
C LEU A 13 2.99 -15.63 -9.54
N TYR A 14 3.06 -14.62 -8.67
CA TYR A 14 4.12 -13.61 -8.65
C TYR A 14 4.57 -13.32 -7.23
N ASN A 15 5.80 -12.80 -7.10
CA ASN A 15 6.22 -12.19 -5.85
C ASN A 15 5.45 -10.88 -5.64
N THR A 16 4.69 -10.81 -4.55
CA THR A 16 3.89 -9.65 -4.18
C THR A 16 4.64 -8.60 -3.37
N ASP A 17 5.85 -8.90 -2.89
CA ASP A 17 6.58 -8.05 -1.95
C ASP A 17 6.86 -6.65 -2.52
N THR A 18 7.02 -6.53 -3.85
CA THR A 18 7.30 -5.27 -4.54
C THR A 18 6.08 -4.69 -5.26
N TRP A 19 4.88 -5.19 -4.96
CA TRP A 19 3.67 -4.69 -5.62
C TRP A 19 3.31 -3.27 -5.19
N LYS A 20 3.16 -2.38 -6.17
CA LYS A 20 2.90 -0.95 -5.98
C LYS A 20 1.49 -0.63 -5.48
N GLY A 21 0.60 -1.63 -5.48
CA GLY A 21 -0.78 -1.46 -5.03
C GLY A 21 -1.07 -1.85 -3.59
N LEU A 22 -0.25 -2.71 -2.95
CA LEU A 22 -0.65 -3.34 -1.69
C LEU A 22 -0.52 -2.40 -0.48
N ASN A 23 0.64 -1.81 -0.26
CA ASN A 23 0.86 -0.87 0.85
C ASN A 23 -0.07 0.36 0.78
N PRO A 24 -0.26 1.02 -0.39
CA PRO A 24 -1.24 2.11 -0.49
C PRO A 24 -2.66 1.67 -0.14
N LYS A 25 -3.10 0.47 -0.58
CA LYS A 25 -4.42 -0.07 -0.22
C LYS A 25 -4.55 -0.35 1.27
N PHE A 26 -3.51 -0.90 1.90
CA PHE A 26 -3.50 -1.14 3.34
C PHE A 26 -3.73 0.16 4.12
N VAL A 27 -2.98 1.23 3.80
CA VAL A 27 -3.13 2.55 4.44
C VAL A 27 -4.54 3.12 4.23
N LEU A 28 -5.07 3.03 3.01
CA LEU A 28 -6.42 3.51 2.70
C LEU A 28 -7.51 2.73 3.44
N GLN A 29 -7.37 1.42 3.59
CA GLN A 29 -8.30 0.58 4.35
C GLN A 29 -8.29 0.96 5.84
N VAL A 30 -7.10 1.13 6.42
CA VAL A 30 -6.96 1.60 7.81
C VAL A 30 -7.66 2.93 8.00
N TYR A 31 -7.36 3.92 7.16
CA TYR A 31 -7.95 5.25 7.30
C TYR A 31 -9.47 5.23 7.11
N ARG A 32 -9.97 4.49 6.11
CA ARG A 32 -11.40 4.28 5.90
C ARG A 32 -12.07 3.74 7.16
N ASP A 33 -11.48 2.74 7.80
CA ASP A 33 -12.07 2.09 8.97
C ASP A 33 -12.02 3.01 10.20
N VAL A 34 -10.95 3.79 10.38
CA VAL A 34 -10.86 4.85 11.41
C VAL A 34 -11.95 5.90 11.20
N VAL A 35 -12.14 6.40 9.98
CA VAL A 35 -13.18 7.40 9.67
C VAL A 35 -14.58 6.84 9.88
N ALA A 36 -14.82 5.58 9.47
CA ALA A 36 -16.13 4.95 9.57
C ALA A 36 -16.55 4.66 11.02
N THR A 37 -15.59 4.40 11.91
CA THR A 37 -15.86 3.97 13.29
C THR A 37 -15.58 5.06 14.34
N GLY A 38 -14.71 6.01 14.04
CA GLY A 38 -14.17 6.97 15.01
C GLY A 38 -13.21 6.35 16.04
N ASP A 39 -12.72 5.12 15.81
CA ASP A 39 -11.87 4.41 16.77
C ASP A 39 -10.42 4.92 16.76
N LYS A 40 -10.14 5.90 17.62
CA LYS A 40 -8.79 6.45 17.80
C LYS A 40 -7.80 5.44 18.40
N LYS A 41 -8.27 4.46 19.18
CA LYS A 41 -7.36 3.44 19.75
C LYS A 41 -6.86 2.52 18.65
N PHE A 42 -7.72 2.14 17.71
CA PHE A 42 -7.32 1.42 16.51
C PHE A 42 -6.31 2.22 15.69
N ALA A 43 -6.58 3.52 15.44
CA ALA A 43 -5.66 4.41 14.72
C ALA A 43 -4.25 4.43 15.34
N GLN A 44 -4.16 4.61 16.66
CA GLN A 44 -2.88 4.63 17.39
C GLN A 44 -2.18 3.28 17.37
N ALA A 45 -2.93 2.18 17.49
CA ALA A 45 -2.36 0.84 17.50
C ALA A 45 -1.75 0.44 16.13
N VAL A 46 -2.37 0.87 15.03
CA VAL A 46 -1.94 0.49 13.67
C VAL A 46 -0.94 1.47 13.05
N TRP A 47 -0.77 2.67 13.64
CA TRP A 47 0.11 3.72 13.13
C TRP A 47 1.53 3.25 12.77
N PRO A 48 2.24 2.43 13.60
CA PRO A 48 3.57 1.95 13.24
C PRO A 48 3.59 1.19 11.91
N SER A 49 2.57 0.37 11.64
CA SER A 49 2.44 -0.37 10.38
C SER A 49 2.15 0.54 9.20
N VAL A 50 1.30 1.57 9.40
CA VAL A 50 1.03 2.60 8.37
C VAL A 50 2.31 3.35 8.00
N TYR A 51 3.08 3.78 9.00
CA TYR A 51 4.35 4.46 8.79
C TYR A 51 5.34 3.58 8.00
N ILE A 52 5.52 2.32 8.39
CA ILE A 52 6.41 1.37 7.70
C ILE A 52 5.93 1.15 6.26
N ALA A 53 4.63 1.02 6.03
CA ALA A 53 4.07 0.83 4.69
C ALA A 53 4.39 2.01 3.76
N ILE A 54 4.22 3.26 4.25
CA ILE A 54 4.57 4.48 3.50
C ILE A 54 6.09 4.57 3.26
N ALA A 55 6.90 4.38 4.30
CA ALA A 55 8.36 4.45 4.20
C ALA A 55 8.94 3.37 3.26
N TYR A 56 8.34 2.17 3.24
CA TYR A 56 8.71 1.14 2.28
C TYR A 56 8.35 1.55 0.85
N MET A 57 7.21 2.22 0.64
CA MET A 57 6.81 2.63 -0.71
C MET A 57 7.68 3.73 -1.30
N ASP A 58 8.22 4.62 -0.45
CA ASP A 58 9.11 5.72 -0.86
C ASP A 58 10.33 5.24 -1.67
N GLN A 59 10.84 4.03 -1.41
CA GLN A 59 11.96 3.47 -2.17
C GLN A 59 11.65 3.23 -3.65
N PHE A 60 10.36 3.20 -4.02
CA PHE A 60 9.89 2.99 -5.38
C PHE A 60 9.57 4.30 -6.10
N ASP A 61 9.96 5.45 -5.57
CA ASP A 61 10.19 6.67 -6.34
C ASP A 61 11.66 6.64 -6.81
N LYS A 62 11.87 6.35 -8.10
CA LYS A 62 13.21 6.14 -8.68
C LYS A 62 13.76 7.39 -9.33
N ASP A 63 12.90 8.31 -9.77
CA ASP A 63 13.32 9.54 -10.44
C ASP A 63 13.22 10.80 -9.55
N GLY A 64 12.67 10.67 -8.35
CA GLY A 64 12.60 11.71 -7.33
C GLY A 64 11.46 12.72 -7.56
N ASP A 65 10.44 12.36 -8.32
CA ASP A 65 9.27 13.21 -8.58
C ASP A 65 8.20 13.13 -7.48
N GLY A 66 8.38 12.26 -6.49
CA GLY A 66 7.45 11.98 -5.39
C GLY A 66 6.41 10.91 -5.70
N MET A 67 6.46 10.29 -6.87
CA MET A 67 5.54 9.26 -7.34
C MET A 67 6.24 7.91 -7.45
N ILE A 68 5.50 6.87 -7.07
CA ILE A 68 6.00 5.50 -7.21
C ILE A 68 5.87 4.99 -8.65
N GLU A 69 6.90 4.32 -9.18
CA GLU A 69 6.88 3.75 -10.52
C GLU A 69 6.58 2.24 -10.54
N ASN A 70 5.77 1.81 -11.50
CA ASN A 70 5.62 0.41 -11.88
C ASN A 70 6.83 -0.06 -12.72
N GLU A 71 7.22 -1.33 -12.58
CA GLU A 71 8.50 -1.86 -13.10
C GLU A 71 8.39 -2.64 -14.43
N GLY A 72 7.31 -2.49 -15.19
CA GLY A 72 7.13 -3.15 -16.49
C GLY A 72 6.74 -4.63 -16.42
N PHE A 73 6.38 -5.11 -15.25
CA PHE A 73 5.72 -6.39 -15.03
C PHE A 73 4.44 -6.19 -14.20
N PRO A 74 3.56 -7.20 -14.05
CA PRO A 74 2.37 -7.08 -13.22
C PRO A 74 2.73 -7.01 -11.72
N ASP A 75 3.00 -5.80 -11.24
CA ASP A 75 3.34 -5.48 -9.85
C ASP A 75 2.17 -4.81 -9.13
N GLN A 76 0.94 -5.20 -9.47
CA GLN A 76 -0.31 -4.69 -8.90
C GLN A 76 -1.46 -5.69 -9.16
N THR A 77 -2.67 -5.37 -8.70
CA THR A 77 -3.81 -6.31 -8.65
C THR A 77 -4.27 -6.89 -9.99
N TYR A 78 -4.03 -6.18 -11.09
CA TYR A 78 -4.25 -6.66 -12.46
C TYR A 78 -3.00 -7.45 -12.85
N ASP A 79 -2.86 -8.64 -12.26
CA ASP A 79 -1.66 -9.49 -12.27
C ASP A 79 -1.30 -10.12 -13.64
N THR A 80 -2.03 -9.74 -14.69
CA THR A 80 -1.74 -10.09 -16.09
C THR A 80 -1.54 -8.86 -16.96
N TRP A 81 -1.58 -7.65 -16.39
CA TRP A 81 -1.41 -6.39 -17.09
C TRP A 81 -0.14 -5.67 -16.61
N SER A 82 0.86 -5.62 -17.48
CA SER A 82 2.09 -4.87 -17.23
C SER A 82 1.90 -3.37 -17.41
N VAL A 83 2.50 -2.61 -16.50
CA VAL A 83 2.55 -1.14 -16.54
C VAL A 83 3.98 -0.71 -16.19
N SER A 84 4.44 0.41 -16.75
CA SER A 84 5.77 0.98 -16.48
C SER A 84 5.66 2.46 -16.12
N GLY A 85 6.52 2.93 -15.21
CA GLY A 85 6.51 4.32 -14.77
C GLY A 85 5.32 4.63 -13.86
N VAL A 86 4.99 5.90 -13.72
CA VAL A 86 3.83 6.35 -12.95
C VAL A 86 2.53 5.94 -13.66
N SER A 87 1.73 5.11 -13.01
CA SER A 87 0.42 4.70 -13.53
C SER A 87 -0.72 5.47 -12.86
N ALA A 88 -1.81 5.70 -13.59
CA ALA A 88 -3.02 6.30 -13.02
C ALA A 88 -3.58 5.48 -11.83
N TYR A 89 -3.42 4.15 -11.89
CA TYR A 89 -3.91 3.25 -10.84
C TYR A 89 -3.05 3.30 -9.58
N SER A 90 -1.78 2.88 -9.67
CA SER A 90 -0.89 2.85 -8.49
C SER A 90 -0.58 4.25 -7.99
N GLY A 91 -0.34 5.21 -8.89
CA GLY A 91 -0.11 6.61 -8.53
C GLY A 91 -1.31 7.27 -7.86
N GLY A 92 -2.52 6.98 -8.33
CA GLY A 92 -3.75 7.46 -7.68
C GLY A 92 -3.93 6.90 -6.27
N LEU A 93 -3.66 5.61 -6.08
CA LEU A 93 -3.65 4.98 -4.75
C LEU A 93 -2.57 5.59 -3.86
N TRP A 94 -1.39 5.87 -4.40
CA TRP A 94 -0.27 6.44 -3.66
C TRP A 94 -0.57 7.82 -3.11
N VAL A 95 -1.03 8.75 -3.96
CA VAL A 95 -1.38 10.12 -3.54
C VAL A 95 -2.49 10.10 -2.48
N ALA A 96 -3.50 9.24 -2.65
CA ALA A 96 -4.56 9.09 -1.66
C ALA A 96 -4.03 8.51 -0.33
N ALA A 97 -3.11 7.53 -0.39
CA ALA A 97 -2.50 6.93 0.79
C ALA A 97 -1.61 7.91 1.56
N LEU A 98 -0.85 8.77 0.87
CA LEU A 98 -0.08 9.85 1.49
C LEU A 98 -0.98 10.82 2.26
N GLN A 99 -2.09 11.25 1.64
CA GLN A 99 -3.07 12.11 2.30
C GLN A 99 -3.70 11.43 3.52
N ALA A 100 -4.06 10.14 3.40
CA ALA A 100 -4.63 9.35 4.48
C ALA A 100 -3.64 9.16 5.64
N ALA A 101 -2.38 8.83 5.35
CA ALA A 101 -1.32 8.70 6.35
C ALA A 101 -1.07 10.04 7.06
N SER A 102 -1.04 11.15 6.33
CA SER A 102 -0.91 12.49 6.93
C SER A 102 -2.06 12.80 7.88
N ALA A 103 -3.29 12.37 7.59
CA ALA A 103 -4.43 12.55 8.49
C ALA A 103 -4.31 11.66 9.74
N LEU A 104 -3.93 10.39 9.57
CA LEU A 104 -3.72 9.45 10.68
C LEU A 104 -2.61 9.89 11.63
N ALA A 105 -1.59 10.61 11.15
CA ALA A 105 -0.50 11.13 11.97
C ALA A 105 -0.97 12.11 13.07
N HIS A 106 -2.19 12.64 12.97
CA HIS A 106 -2.77 13.59 13.92
C HIS A 106 -3.76 12.94 14.92
N GLU A 107 -4.00 11.62 14.84
CA GLU A 107 -4.92 10.87 15.72
C GLU A 107 -4.25 10.28 16.97
#